data_AF-A0A3C1VCJ5-F1
#
_entry.id   AF-A0A3C1VCJ5-F1
#
_cell.length_a   1.000
_cell.length_b   1.000
_cell.length_c   1.000
_cell.angle_alpha   90.00
_cell.angle_beta   90.00
_cell.angle_gamma   90.00
#
_symmetry.space_group_name_H-M   'P 1'
#
loop_
_entity.id
_entity.type
_entity.pdbx_description
1 polymer ?
#
loop_
_entity_poly.entity_id
_entity_poly.type
_entity_poly.pdbx_seq_one_letter_code
_entity_poly.pdbx_strand_id
1 'polypeptide(L)'
;MRQRVGELSDLKPNWDGEVAKPVKAPVLGDAVEFLRRLTQRTSNFREPFLVPTFDGFIQIEWHDKKRALEIEAVGEGWSVVGALTGKDGNRLYFDAECERSDFEQLGKFYEWFAGNELIWPSQ
;
A
#
# COMPACT_ATOMS: atom_id res chain seq x y z
N MET A 1 -9.60 5.80 8.75
CA MET A 1 -8.61 4.73 9.01
C MET A 1 -9.05 3.72 10.09
N ARG A 2 -9.36 4.12 11.34
CA ARG A 2 -9.73 3.18 12.43
C ARG A 2 -10.89 2.24 12.08
N GLN A 3 -11.97 2.78 11.51
CA GLN A 3 -13.13 1.98 11.11
C GLN A 3 -12.74 0.89 10.10
N ARG A 4 -12.02 1.27 9.04
CA ARG A 4 -11.58 0.35 8.00
C ARG A 4 -10.69 -0.78 8.54
N VAL A 5 -9.79 -0.47 9.46
CA VAL A 5 -8.96 -1.50 10.13
C VAL A 5 -9.84 -2.49 10.90
N GLY A 6 -10.89 -2.01 11.59
CA GLY A 6 -11.86 -2.88 12.26
C GLY A 6 -12.64 -3.77 11.30
N GLU A 7 -13.11 -3.20 10.18
CA GLU A 7 -13.78 -3.98 9.13
C GLU A 7 -12.89 -5.09 8.59
N LEU A 8 -11.61 -4.78 8.32
CA LEU A 8 -10.63 -5.75 7.80
C LEU A 8 -10.28 -6.83 8.82
N SER A 9 -10.22 -6.50 10.12
CA SER A 9 -9.97 -7.50 11.17
C SER A 9 -11.15 -8.44 11.37
N ASP A 10 -12.37 -7.98 11.08
CA ASP A 10 -13.60 -8.75 11.29
C ASP A 10 -14.03 -9.58 10.07
N LEU A 11 -13.31 -9.47 8.95
CA LEU A 11 -13.58 -10.22 7.73
C LEU A 11 -13.74 -11.70 8.03
N LYS A 12 -14.81 -12.28 7.49
CA LYS A 12 -15.09 -13.71 7.61
C LYS A 12 -14.46 -14.44 6.43
N PRO A 13 -14.18 -15.74 6.57
CA PRO A 13 -13.92 -16.58 5.40
C PRO A 13 -15.04 -16.44 4.37
N ASN A 14 -14.66 -16.52 3.10
CA ASN A 14 -15.54 -16.37 1.94
C ASN A 14 -16.18 -14.98 1.76
N TRP A 15 -15.50 -13.92 2.23
CA TRP A 15 -16.01 -12.54 2.13
C TRP A 15 -16.12 -12.03 0.68
N ASP A 16 -15.38 -12.63 -0.27
CA ASP A 16 -15.41 -12.34 -1.71
C ASP A 16 -15.43 -13.63 -2.54
N GLY A 17 -16.43 -14.47 -2.26
CA GLY A 17 -16.61 -15.77 -2.90
C GLY A 17 -15.94 -16.91 -2.15
N GLU A 18 -16.08 -18.13 -2.66
CA GLU A 18 -15.51 -19.33 -2.03
C GLU A 18 -13.99 -19.19 -1.89
N VAL A 19 -13.42 -19.76 -0.82
CA VAL A 19 -12.00 -19.79 -0.47
C VAL A 19 -11.28 -18.45 -0.19
N ALA A 20 -11.96 -17.31 -0.28
CA ALA A 20 -11.41 -16.02 0.16
C ALA A 20 -11.06 -16.04 1.66
N LYS A 21 -9.81 -15.73 1.99
CA LYS A 21 -9.29 -15.78 3.36
C LYS A 21 -9.52 -14.45 4.08
N PRO A 22 -9.78 -14.46 5.39
CA PRO A 22 -9.75 -13.24 6.19
C PRO A 22 -8.33 -12.67 6.22
N VAL A 23 -8.20 -11.37 6.46
CA VAL A 23 -6.89 -10.72 6.56
C VAL A 23 -6.13 -11.27 7.77
N LYS A 24 -4.89 -11.67 7.55
CA LYS A 24 -4.00 -12.17 8.62
C LYS A 24 -3.69 -11.04 9.58
N ALA A 25 -3.90 -11.26 10.88
CA ALA A 25 -3.67 -10.23 11.90
C ALA A 25 -2.24 -9.64 11.89
N PRO A 26 -1.15 -10.43 11.70
CA PRO A 26 0.19 -9.86 11.58
C PRO A 26 0.32 -8.87 10.41
N VAL A 27 -0.22 -9.23 9.25
CA VAL A 27 -0.19 -8.40 8.03
C VAL A 27 -0.95 -7.09 8.22
N LEU A 28 -2.13 -7.14 8.86
CA LEU A 28 -2.88 -5.93 9.20
C LEU A 28 -2.11 -5.06 10.20
N GLY A 29 -1.44 -5.68 11.19
CA GLY A 29 -0.57 -4.99 12.13
C GLY A 29 0.57 -4.23 11.44
N ASP A 30 1.25 -4.88 10.50
CA ASP A 30 2.36 -4.29 9.74
C ASP A 30 1.90 -3.10 8.90
N ALA A 31 0.75 -3.22 8.21
CA ALA A 31 0.16 -2.13 7.45
C ALA A 31 -0.22 -0.94 8.34
N VAL A 32 -0.85 -1.20 9.49
CA VAL A 32 -1.22 -0.15 10.46
C VAL A 32 0.02 0.54 11.02
N GLU A 33 1.06 -0.21 11.35
CA GLU A 33 2.31 0.35 11.88
C GLU A 33 3.02 1.21 10.83
N PHE A 34 3.08 0.76 9.57
CA PHE A 34 3.60 1.57 8.47
C PHE A 34 2.85 2.90 8.34
N LEU A 35 1.51 2.87 8.26
CA LEU A 35 0.69 4.08 8.09
C LEU A 35 0.80 5.02 9.29
N ARG A 36 0.91 4.47 10.50
CA ARG A 36 1.14 5.26 11.71
C ARG A 36 2.48 6.00 11.63
N ARG A 37 3.56 5.33 11.22
CA ARG A 37 4.88 5.96 11.02
C ARG A 37 4.85 7.00 9.92
N LEU A 38 4.16 6.71 8.82
CA LEU A 38 4.04 7.61 7.68
C LEU A 38 3.32 8.92 8.06
N THR A 39 2.21 8.81 8.78
CA THR A 39 1.44 9.96 9.28
C THR A 39 2.27 10.84 10.22
N GLN A 40 3.20 10.27 10.97
CA GLN A 40 4.08 11.02 11.88
C GLN A 40 5.21 11.76 11.15
N ARG A 41 5.60 11.32 9.95
CA ARG A 41 6.74 11.84 9.20
C ARG A 41 6.35 12.83 8.11
N THR A 42 5.16 12.69 7.55
CA THR A 42 4.73 13.50 6.39
C THR A 42 3.59 14.44 6.76
N SER A 43 3.80 15.75 6.54
CA SER A 43 2.80 16.80 6.79
C SER A 43 1.63 16.77 5.81
N ASN A 44 1.84 16.22 4.61
CA ASN A 44 0.84 16.07 3.55
C ASN A 44 0.38 14.61 3.41
N PHE A 45 0.14 13.95 4.53
CA PHE A 45 -0.40 12.58 4.52
C PHE A 45 -1.76 12.54 3.81
N ARG A 46 -1.88 11.65 2.84
CA ARG A 46 -3.12 11.34 2.13
C ARG A 46 -3.59 9.96 2.60
N GLU A 47 -4.87 9.86 2.93
CA GLU A 47 -5.44 8.60 3.38
C GLU A 47 -5.47 7.59 2.22
N PRO A 48 -4.89 6.37 2.39
CA PRO A 48 -4.96 5.34 1.37
C PRO A 48 -6.30 4.60 1.39
N PHE A 49 -6.58 3.90 0.31
CA PHE A 49 -7.50 2.77 0.33
C PHE A 49 -6.79 1.54 0.89
N LEU A 50 -7.49 0.81 1.76
CA LEU A 50 -7.03 -0.47 2.29
C LEU A 50 -7.90 -1.58 1.75
N VAL A 51 -7.30 -2.44 0.94
CA VAL A 51 -7.99 -3.48 0.19
C VAL A 51 -7.49 -4.85 0.67
N PRO A 52 -8.36 -5.75 1.14
CA PRO A 52 -7.97 -7.12 1.45
C PRO A 52 -7.67 -7.88 0.16
N THR A 53 -6.66 -8.75 0.18
CA THR A 53 -6.43 -9.68 -0.94
C THR A 53 -7.11 -11.02 -0.67
N PHE A 54 -7.35 -11.77 -1.74
CA PHE A 54 -7.98 -13.10 -1.67
C PHE A 54 -7.25 -14.06 -0.71
N ASP A 55 -5.92 -13.98 -0.64
CA ASP A 55 -5.07 -14.85 0.18
C ASP A 55 -4.84 -14.38 1.62
N GLY A 56 -5.62 -13.39 2.07
CA GLY A 56 -5.58 -12.87 3.43
C GLY A 56 -4.43 -11.91 3.68
N PHE A 57 -3.92 -11.27 2.62
CA PHE A 57 -3.02 -10.12 2.74
C PHE A 57 -3.80 -8.81 2.59
N ILE A 58 -3.07 -7.71 2.46
CA ILE A 58 -3.61 -6.37 2.31
C ILE A 58 -2.80 -5.60 1.28
N GLN A 59 -3.51 -4.80 0.49
CA GLN A 59 -2.96 -3.80 -0.40
C GLN A 59 -3.30 -2.41 0.12
N ILE A 60 -2.31 -1.53 0.11
CA ILE A 60 -2.40 -0.13 0.47
C ILE A 60 -2.28 0.68 -0.81
N GLU A 61 -3.31 1.45 -1.14
CA GLU A 61 -3.38 2.13 -2.42
C GLU A 61 -3.56 3.63 -2.26
N TRP A 62 -2.79 4.39 -3.03
CA TRP A 62 -3.03 5.80 -3.25
C TRP A 62 -3.14 6.10 -4.72
N HIS A 63 -4.16 6.85 -5.10
CA HIS A 63 -4.41 7.22 -6.49
C HIS A 63 -4.68 8.73 -6.59
N ASP A 64 -3.99 9.40 -7.51
CA ASP A 64 -4.35 10.74 -7.95
C ASP A 64 -4.31 10.85 -9.49
N LYS A 65 -4.53 12.07 -10.03
CA LYS A 65 -4.60 12.28 -11.48
C LYS A 65 -3.29 12.00 -12.23
N LYS A 66 -2.14 12.08 -11.54
CA LYS A 66 -0.81 11.95 -12.13
C LYS A 66 -0.10 10.69 -11.66
N ARG A 67 -0.21 10.33 -10.39
CA ARG A 67 0.52 9.21 -9.78
C ARG A 67 -0.46 8.24 -9.11
N ALA A 68 -0.13 6.97 -9.19
CA ALA A 68 -0.72 5.90 -8.39
C ALA A 68 0.41 5.14 -7.70
N LEU A 69 0.15 4.67 -6.48
CA LEU A 69 1.05 3.86 -5.69
C LEU A 69 0.26 2.74 -5.02
N GLU A 70 0.72 1.52 -5.22
CA GLU A 70 0.15 0.31 -4.65
C GLU A 70 1.26 -0.40 -3.87
N ILE A 71 1.00 -0.72 -2.61
CA ILE A 71 1.91 -1.46 -1.74
C ILE A 71 1.14 -2.67 -1.21
N GLU A 72 1.47 -3.86 -1.71
CA GLU A 72 0.83 -5.12 -1.32
C GLU A 72 1.73 -5.93 -0.40
N ALA A 73 1.18 -6.44 0.70
CA ALA A 73 1.87 -7.43 1.52
C ALA A 73 1.94 -8.78 0.79
N VAL A 74 3.14 -9.28 0.57
CA VAL A 74 3.41 -10.61 -0.03
C VAL A 74 4.04 -11.55 1.00
N GLY A 75 4.41 -12.78 0.62
CA GLY A 75 4.92 -13.79 1.57
C GLY A 75 6.04 -13.29 2.50
N GLU A 76 7.07 -12.64 1.96
CA GLU A 76 8.28 -12.26 2.71
C GLU A 76 8.47 -10.74 2.87
N GLY A 77 7.50 -9.94 2.43
CA GLY A 77 7.65 -8.48 2.50
C GLY A 77 6.55 -7.74 1.76
N TRP A 78 6.96 -6.78 0.93
CA TRP A 78 6.06 -5.91 0.19
C TRP A 78 6.38 -5.92 -1.29
N SER A 79 5.36 -6.04 -2.13
CA SER A 79 5.43 -5.69 -3.55
C SER A 79 4.93 -4.26 -3.69
N VAL A 80 5.66 -3.45 -4.46
CA VAL A 80 5.38 -2.03 -4.62
C VAL A 80 5.26 -1.71 -6.11
N VAL A 81 4.15 -1.10 -6.51
CA VAL A 81 3.91 -0.67 -7.90
C VAL A 81 3.60 0.82 -7.92
N GLY A 82 4.32 1.55 -8.76
CA GLY A 82 4.08 2.94 -9.07
C GLY A 82 3.56 3.10 -10.49
N ALA A 83 2.61 4.01 -10.70
CA ALA A 83 2.16 4.39 -12.03
C ALA A 83 2.21 5.91 -12.20
N LEU A 84 2.77 6.40 -13.30
CA LEU A 84 2.81 7.81 -13.68
C LEU A 84 2.05 8.02 -14.99
N THR A 85 1.02 8.88 -14.96
CA THR A 85 0.25 9.25 -16.14
C THR A 85 0.89 10.46 -16.82
N GLY A 86 1.36 10.25 -18.06
CA GLY A 86 1.93 11.26 -18.94
C GLY A 86 0.88 12.24 -19.50
N LYS A 87 1.35 13.31 -20.14
CA LYS A 87 0.46 14.34 -20.71
C LYS A 87 -0.38 13.85 -21.88
N ASP A 88 0.07 12.79 -22.54
CA ASP A 88 -0.58 12.08 -23.64
C ASP A 88 -1.54 10.98 -23.16
N GLY A 89 -1.67 10.78 -21.84
CA GLY A 89 -2.49 9.72 -21.25
C GLY A 89 -1.78 8.37 -21.17
N ASN A 90 -0.54 8.24 -21.68
CA ASN A 90 0.24 7.03 -21.52
C ASN A 90 0.66 6.85 -20.07
N ARG A 91 0.66 5.60 -19.58
CA ARG A 91 1.09 5.25 -18.23
C ARG A 91 2.47 4.62 -18.25
N LEU A 92 3.37 5.17 -17.43
CA LEU A 92 4.65 4.55 -17.10
C LEU A 92 4.49 3.79 -15.80
N TYR A 93 4.98 2.56 -15.75
CA TYR A 93 4.90 1.69 -14.58
C TYR A 93 6.29 1.46 -14.00
N PHE A 94 6.33 1.35 -12.69
CA PHE A 94 7.51 1.07 -11.89
C PHE A 94 7.17 -0.01 -10.88
N ASP A 95 8.11 -0.89 -10.60
CA ASP A 95 7.97 -1.94 -9.61
C ASP A 95 9.20 -1.97 -8.69
N ALA A 96 8.98 -2.49 -7.48
CA ALA A 96 10.02 -2.78 -6.51
C ALA A 96 9.50 -3.81 -5.49
N GLU A 97 10.42 -4.42 -4.78
CA GLU A 97 10.12 -5.25 -3.59
C GLU A 97 10.76 -4.62 -2.34
N CYS A 98 10.28 -4.98 -1.16
CA CYS A 98 10.89 -4.56 0.10
C CYS A 98 10.79 -5.69 1.12
N GLU A 99 11.76 -5.77 2.03
CA GLU A 99 11.59 -6.63 3.20
C GLU A 99 10.44 -6.14 4.07
N ARG A 100 9.85 -7.04 4.87
CA ARG A 100 8.72 -6.68 5.75
C ARG A 100 9.02 -5.46 6.65
N SER A 101 10.26 -5.35 7.12
CA SER A 101 10.73 -4.32 8.05
C SER A 101 11.18 -3.00 7.41
N ASP A 102 11.22 -2.90 6.08
CA ASP A 102 11.77 -1.76 5.34
C ASP A 102 10.83 -0.54 5.29
N PHE A 103 10.28 -0.16 6.44
CA PHE A 103 9.36 0.98 6.56
C PHE A 103 9.95 2.31 6.07
N GLU A 104 11.28 2.46 6.10
CA GLU A 104 11.95 3.64 5.53
C GLU A 104 11.87 3.65 4.01
N GLN A 105 12.12 2.52 3.36
CA GLN A 105 12.02 2.39 1.90
C GLN A 105 10.57 2.55 1.43
N LEU A 106 9.61 1.95 2.15
CA LEU A 106 8.17 2.17 1.90
C LEU A 106 7.79 3.67 1.99
N GLY A 107 8.40 4.39 2.93
CA GLY A 107 8.25 5.85 3.04
C GLY A 107 8.72 6.59 1.80
N LYS A 108 9.87 6.20 1.21
CA LYS A 108 10.37 6.83 -0.02
C LYS A 108 9.41 6.66 -1.20
N PHE A 109 8.77 5.49 -1.33
CA PHE A 109 7.76 5.28 -2.37
C PHE A 109 6.54 6.18 -2.16
N TYR A 110 6.12 6.39 -0.91
CA TYR A 110 5.07 7.37 -0.62
C TYR A 110 5.50 8.80 -0.95
N GLU A 111 6.73 9.20 -0.65
CA GLU A 111 7.23 10.54 -1.00
C GLU A 111 7.31 10.73 -2.53
N TRP A 112 7.61 9.66 -3.28
CA TRP A 112 7.45 9.66 -4.73
C TRP A 112 5.98 9.84 -5.12
N PHE A 113 5.04 9.11 -4.53
CA PHE A 113 3.62 9.33 -4.83
C PHE A 113 3.17 10.77 -4.53
N ALA A 114 3.60 11.32 -3.38
CA ALA A 114 3.23 12.65 -2.92
C ALA A 114 3.77 13.79 -3.79
N GLY A 115 4.73 13.53 -4.67
CA GLY A 115 5.34 14.55 -5.53
C GLY A 115 6.57 15.22 -4.93
N ASN A 116 7.02 14.77 -3.75
CA ASN A 116 8.20 15.31 -3.07
C ASN A 116 9.48 14.72 -3.64
N GLU A 117 9.44 13.44 -4.02
CA GLU A 117 10.46 12.79 -4.82
C GLU A 117 9.98 12.65 -6.28
N LEU A 118 10.86 12.92 -7.23
CA LEU A 118 10.53 12.89 -8.66
C LEU A 118 11.00 11.61 -9.35
N ILE A 119 11.99 10.95 -8.77
CA ILE A 119 12.60 9.74 -9.29
C ILE A 119 12.04 8.53 -8.54
N TRP A 120 11.68 7.47 -9.25
CA TRP A 120 11.27 6.23 -8.58
C TRP A 120 12.40 5.74 -7.66
N PRO A 121 12.12 5.47 -6.36
CA PRO A 121 13.13 4.94 -5.46
C PRO A 121 13.58 3.57 -5.95
N SER A 122 14.81 3.46 -6.46
CA SER A 122 15.39 2.16 -6.76
C SER A 122 15.79 1.44 -5.46
N GLN A 123 15.84 0.12 -5.51
CA GLN A 123 16.51 -0.70 -4.50
C GLN A 123 18.03 -0.43 -4.50
#